data_AF-A0A6S6UDU5-F1
#
_entry.id   AF-A0A6S6UDU5-F1
#
_cell.length_a   1.000
_cell.length_b   1.000
_cell.length_c   1.000
_cell.angle_alpha   90.00
_cell.angle_beta   90.00
_cell.angle_gamma   90.00
#
_symmetry.space_group_name_H-M   'P 1'
#
loop_
_entity.id
_entity.type
_entity.pdbx_description
1 polymer ?
#
loop_
_entity_poly.entity_id
_entity_poly.type
_entity_poly.pdbx_seq_one_letter_code
_entity_poly.pdbx_strand_id
1 'polypeptide(L)' 'SYYDSLIVSAGLQAGATVLYSEDMQHQLKINDTLTIVNPFV' A
#
# COMPACT_ATOMS: atom_id res chain seq x y z
N SER A 1 8.95 -9.22 1.19
CA SER A 1 9.88 -8.28 0.55
C SER A 1 10.29 -7.19 1.51
N TYR A 2 11.55 -6.76 1.51
CA TYR A 2 12.03 -5.68 2.40
C TYR A 2 11.56 -4.28 1.93
N TYR A 3 11.63 -4.02 0.63
CA TYR A 3 11.25 -2.72 0.05
C TYR A 3 9.74 -2.45 0.10
N ASP A 4 8.91 -3.46 -0.18
CA ASP A 4 7.45 -3.36 -0.04
C ASP A 4 7.04 -2.88 1.37
N SER A 5 7.69 -3.42 2.40
CA SER A 5 7.47 -3.02 3.78
C SER A 5 7.89 -1.57 4.05
N LEU A 6 8.97 -1.09 3.43
CA LEU A 6 9.40 0.31 3.54
C LEU A 6 8.41 1.26 2.87
N ILE A 7 7.94 0.92 1.66
CA ILE A 7 6.96 1.73 0.92
C ILE A 7 5.64 1.81 1.70
N VAL A 8 5.16 0.68 2.22
CA VAL A 8 3.96 0.63 3.07
C VAL A 8 4.16 1.45 4.35
N SER A 9 5.32 1.32 5.02
CA SER A 9 5.63 2.08 6.23
C SER A 9 5.67 3.59 5.99
N ALA A 10 6.26 4.03 4.87
CA ALA A 10 6.28 5.44 4.48
C ALA A 10 4.88 5.98 4.19
N GLY A 11 4.03 5.20 3.49
CA GLY A 11 2.63 5.55 3.24
C GLY A 11 1.82 5.68 4.54
N LEU A 12 1.98 4.74 5.46
CA LEU A 12 1.37 4.80 6.79
C LEU A 12 1.84 6.03 7.58
N GLN A 13 3.13 6.33 7.55
CA GLN A 13 3.70 7.49 8.26
C GLN A 13 3.21 8.82 7.67
N ALA A 14 2.99 8.89 6.36
CA ALA A 14 2.41 10.04 5.69
C ALA A 14 0.89 10.19 5.90
N GLY A 15 0.23 9.22 6.53
CA GLY A 15 -1.22 9.20 6.67
C GLY A 15 -1.96 8.94 5.36
N ALA A 16 -1.30 8.30 4.39
CA ALA A 16 -1.94 7.92 3.14
C ALA A 16 -3.01 6.86 3.39
N THR A 17 -4.13 6.98 2.68
CA THR A 17 -5.23 6.00 2.75
C THR A 17 -5.21 5.02 1.58
N VAL A 18 -4.52 5.37 0.49
CA VAL A 18 -4.39 4.55 -0.71
C VAL A 18 -2.93 4.51 -1.15
N LEU A 19 -2.41 3.30 -1.39
CA LEU A 19 -1.11 3.05 -2.02
C LEU A 19 -1.33 2.41 -3.39
N TYR A 20 -0.99 3.13 -4.46
CA TYR A 20 -1.08 2.57 -5.80
C TYR A 20 0.14 1.71 -6.12
N SER A 21 -0.10 0.46 -6.54
CA SER A 21 0.97 -0.46 -6.92
C SER A 21 0.46 -1.54 -7.86
N GLU A 22 1.20 -1.78 -8.95
CA GLU A 22 0.90 -2.84 -9.92
C GLU A 22 1.31 -4.24 -9.42
N ASP A 23 2.41 -4.31 -8.68
CA ASP A 23 3.01 -5.56 -8.21
C ASP A 23 2.44 -6.04 -6.87
N MET A 24 1.93 -5.12 -6.04
CA MET A 24 1.40 -5.48 -4.73
C MET A 24 -0.04 -5.98 -4.83
N GLN A 25 -0.45 -6.77 -3.83
CA GLN A 25 -1.77 -7.38 -3.78
C GLN A 25 -2.88 -6.31 -3.76
N HIS A 26 -3.67 -6.25 -4.84
CA HIS A 26 -4.81 -5.36 -4.96
C HIS A 26 -5.83 -5.64 -3.83
N GLN A 27 -6.41 -4.57 -3.27
CA GLN A 27 -7.31 -4.56 -2.11
C GLN A 27 -6.72 -5.04 -0.78
N LEU A 28 -5.39 -5.19 -0.67
CA LEU A 28 -4.76 -5.47 0.62
C LEU A 28 -4.93 -4.25 1.54
N LYS A 29 -5.52 -4.47 2.72
CA LYS A 29 -5.65 -3.46 3.77
C LYS A 29 -4.55 -3.64 4.82
N ILE A 30 -3.86 -2.55 5.12
CA ILE A 30 -2.83 -2.48 6.16
C ILE A 30 -3.36 -1.60 7.29
N ASN A 31 -3.38 -2.15 8.51
CA ASN A 31 -3.84 -1.48 9.73
C ASN A 31 -5.22 -0.80 9.63
N ASP A 32 -6.09 -1.29 8.73
CA ASP A 32 -7.39 -0.70 8.37
C ASP A 32 -7.35 0.77 7.91
N THR A 33 -6.17 1.34 7.69
CA THR A 33 -5.97 2.75 7.32
C THR A 33 -5.44 2.92 5.91
N LEU A 34 -4.60 2.01 5.43
CA LEU A 34 -3.98 2.06 4.11
C LEU A 34 -4.48 0.90 3.25
N THR A 35 -4.99 1.21 2.06
CA THR A 35 -5.44 0.20 1.08
C THR A 35 -4.53 0.21 -0.13
N ILE A 36 -4.04 -0.96 -0.54
CA ILE A 36 -3.26 -1.11 -1.76
C ILE A 36 -4.20 -1.29 -2.94
N VAL A 37 -4.00 -0.49 -3.99
CA VAL A 37 -4.83 -0.50 -5.19
C VAL A 37 -3.94 -0.62 -6.42
N ASN A 38 -4.07 -1.72 -7.15
CA ASN A 38 -3.55 -1.79 -8.52
C ASN A 38 -4.44 -0.93 -9.45
N PRO A 39 -3.88 0.06 -10.18
CA PRO A 39 -4.65 0.94 -11.06
C PRO A 39 -4.96 0.35 -12.45
N PHE A 40 -4.44 -0.84 -12.78
CA PHE A 40 -4.56 -1.48 -14.10
C PHE A 40 -5.49 -2.70 -14.13
N VAL A 41 -6.06 -3.09 -12.99
CA VAL A 41 -7.09 -4.13 -12.89
C VAL A 41 -8.49 -3.58 -13.04
#